data_AF-A0A223E734-F1
#
_entry.id   AF-A0A223E734-F1
#
_cell.length_a   1.000
_cell.length_b   1.000
_cell.length_c   1.000
_cell.angle_alpha   90.00
_cell.angle_beta   90.00
_cell.angle_gamma   90.00
#
_symmetry.space_group_name_H-M   'P 1'
#
loop_
_entity.id
_entity.type
_entity.pdbx_description
1 polymer ?
#
loop_
_entity_poly.entity_id
_entity_poly.type
_entity_poly.pdbx_seq_one_letter_code
_entity_poly.pdbx_strand_id
1 'polypeptide(L)'
;MEALFNWELVISSVVMAIIASFFSVHMIQNIQVSTEKDKWLYIMFGTIWVGLGIWTMQFIGMLGDDLYLIATYYTVYTLLSFLLGIIASFAAFSMKDKQKKVSNAAAISIVVGLSIFVIYYISIKSLKGNEYDGFYSVLSNLIAFVLAGAVIAFFHHNKRSQKLQMKAIIIPSIVLGLCIFIVQYTVMNEIKKAGLFIYEQIYSISTLLANQLLPL
;
A
#
# COMPACT_ATOMS: atom_id res chain seq x y z
N MET A 1 9.35 -25.81 10.23
CA MET A 1 8.21 -25.75 9.30
C MET A 1 8.60 -24.76 8.22
N GLU A 2 8.82 -25.24 7.00
CA GLU A 2 9.05 -24.33 5.86
C GLU A 2 7.77 -23.51 5.68
N ALA A 3 7.87 -22.18 5.75
CA ALA A 3 6.77 -21.32 5.33
C ALA A 3 6.56 -21.60 3.84
N LEU A 4 5.45 -22.25 3.48
CA LEU A 4 5.17 -22.65 2.11
C LEU A 4 4.72 -21.40 1.35
N PHE A 5 5.70 -20.64 0.86
CA PHE A 5 5.50 -19.44 0.08
C PHE A 5 4.61 -19.76 -1.14
N ASN A 6 3.37 -19.26 -1.13
CA ASN A 6 2.44 -19.54 -2.20
C ASN A 6 2.61 -18.50 -3.31
N TRP A 7 3.47 -18.82 -4.27
CA TRP A 7 3.78 -17.97 -5.41
C TRP A 7 2.55 -17.55 -6.21
N GLU A 8 1.49 -18.38 -6.27
CA GLU A 8 0.25 -18.05 -7.00
C GLU A 8 -0.47 -16.85 -6.36
N LEU A 9 -0.54 -16.82 -5.02
CA LEU A 9 -1.14 -15.71 -4.27
C LEU A 9 -0.29 -14.45 -4.36
N VAL A 10 1.04 -14.58 -4.31
CA VAL A 10 1.97 -13.46 -4.44
C VAL A 10 1.85 -12.80 -5.81
N ILE A 11 1.83 -13.60 -6.89
CA ILE A 11 1.64 -13.10 -8.25
C ILE A 11 0.25 -12.44 -8.37
N SER A 12 -0.79 -13.04 -7.79
CA SER A 12 -2.13 -12.45 -7.79
C SER A 12 -2.16 -11.08 -7.09
N SER A 13 -1.45 -10.92 -5.98
CA SER A 13 -1.30 -9.63 -5.29
C SER A 13 -0.61 -8.57 -6.17
N VAL A 14 0.46 -8.94 -6.87
CA VAL A 14 1.14 -8.05 -7.84
C VAL A 14 0.18 -7.62 -8.95
N VAL A 15 -0.56 -8.56 -9.53
CA VAL A 15 -1.54 -8.28 -10.59
C VAL A 15 -2.61 -7.31 -10.10
N MET A 16 -3.13 -7.51 -8.89
CA MET A 16 -4.11 -6.60 -8.29
C MET A 16 -3.52 -5.19 -8.04
N ALA A 17 -2.26 -5.08 -7.61
CA ALA A 17 -1.59 -3.78 -7.46
C ALA A 17 -1.47 -3.03 -8.80
N ILE A 18 -1.14 -3.74 -9.87
CA ILE A 18 -1.03 -3.18 -11.22
C ILE A 18 -2.41 -2.74 -11.72
N ILE A 19 -3.46 -3.56 -11.53
CA ILE A 19 -4.84 -3.21 -11.92
C ILE A 19 -5.30 -1.97 -11.17
N ALA A 20 -5.12 -1.91 -9.85
CA ALA A 20 -5.48 -0.73 -9.05
C ALA A 20 -4.75 0.53 -9.53
N SER A 21 -3.46 0.40 -9.83
CA SER A 21 -2.63 1.48 -10.37
C SER A 21 -3.05 1.90 -11.78
N PHE A 22 -3.52 0.96 -12.60
CA PHE A 22 -4.08 1.22 -13.94
C PHE A 22 -5.31 2.09 -13.86
N PHE A 23 -6.28 1.68 -13.05
CA PHE A 23 -7.50 2.45 -12.86
C PHE A 23 -7.22 3.82 -12.24
N SER A 24 -6.31 3.93 -11.26
CA SER A 24 -5.94 5.23 -10.68
C SER A 24 -5.43 6.21 -11.74
N VAL A 25 -4.47 5.78 -12.58
CA VAL A 25 -3.91 6.62 -13.65
C VAL A 25 -4.97 6.94 -14.71
N HIS A 26 -5.83 5.98 -15.04
CA HIS A 26 -6.93 6.18 -16.00
C HIS A 26 -7.96 7.20 -15.50
N MET A 27 -8.40 7.09 -14.24
CA MET A 27 -9.34 8.04 -13.61
C MET A 27 -8.77 9.45 -13.55
N ILE A 28 -7.48 9.57 -13.22
CA ILE A 28 -6.74 10.83 -13.23
C ILE A 28 -6.81 11.53 -14.59
N GLN A 29 -6.65 10.80 -15.70
CA GLN A 29 -6.70 11.39 -17.03
C GLN A 29 -8.11 11.84 -17.39
N ASN A 30 -9.13 11.04 -17.04
CA ASN A 30 -10.53 11.38 -17.26
C ASN A 30 -10.95 12.62 -16.44
N ILE A 31 -10.50 12.75 -15.19
CA ILE A 31 -10.72 13.94 -14.34
C ILE A 31 -10.23 15.23 -15.02
N GLN A 32 -9.10 15.17 -15.75
CA GLN A 32 -8.50 16.34 -16.40
C GLN A 32 -9.27 16.82 -17.64
N VAL A 33 -9.99 15.93 -18.33
CA VAL A 33 -10.70 16.25 -19.59
C VAL A 33 -12.22 16.40 -19.41
N SER A 34 -12.76 16.00 -18.26
CA SER A 34 -14.21 15.95 -17.99
C SER A 34 -14.83 17.29 -17.62
N THR A 35 -16.17 17.37 -17.69
CA THR A 35 -16.96 18.48 -17.15
C THR A 35 -17.01 18.42 -15.62
N GLU A 36 -17.38 19.51 -14.93
CA GLU A 36 -17.43 19.55 -13.45
C GLU A 36 -18.35 18.47 -12.84
N LYS A 37 -19.46 18.13 -13.51
CA LYS A 37 -20.39 17.09 -13.04
C LYS A 37 -19.78 15.69 -13.19
N ASP A 38 -19.19 15.41 -14.35
CA ASP A 38 -18.57 14.10 -14.62
C ASP A 38 -17.31 13.90 -13.79
N LYS A 39 -16.59 14.99 -13.48
CA LYS A 39 -15.39 14.99 -12.62
C LYS A 39 -15.68 14.36 -11.26
N TRP A 40 -16.81 14.71 -10.64
CA TRP A 40 -17.22 14.14 -9.35
C TRP A 40 -17.46 12.63 -9.43
N LEU A 41 -18.06 12.15 -10.52
CA LEU A 41 -18.25 10.70 -10.74
C LEU A 41 -16.90 9.98 -10.83
N TYR A 42 -15.95 10.51 -11.62
CA TYR A 42 -14.61 9.92 -11.73
C TYR A 42 -13.84 9.95 -10.40
N ILE A 43 -13.97 11.02 -9.61
CA ILE A 43 -13.36 11.09 -8.27
C ILE A 43 -13.97 10.02 -7.36
N MET A 44 -15.30 9.91 -7.30
CA MET A 44 -15.96 8.93 -6.42
C MET A 44 -15.63 7.49 -6.81
N PHE A 45 -15.80 7.13 -8.09
CA PHE A 45 -15.50 5.79 -8.58
C PHE A 45 -14.01 5.45 -8.47
N GLY A 46 -13.14 6.39 -8.83
CA GLY A 46 -11.70 6.19 -8.71
C GLY A 46 -11.27 5.96 -7.26
N THR A 47 -11.82 6.74 -6.33
CA THR A 47 -11.50 6.63 -4.90
C THR A 47 -11.88 5.26 -4.35
N ILE A 48 -13.11 4.81 -4.64
CA ILE A 48 -13.62 3.50 -4.20
C ILE A 48 -12.76 2.39 -4.81
N TRP A 49 -12.44 2.49 -6.11
CA TRP A 49 -11.64 1.49 -6.80
C TRP A 49 -10.22 1.37 -6.24
N VAL A 50 -9.56 2.50 -5.97
CA VAL A 50 -8.22 2.50 -5.38
C VAL A 50 -8.26 1.92 -3.97
N GLY A 51 -9.26 2.28 -3.16
CA GLY A 51 -9.47 1.68 -1.84
C GLY A 51 -9.61 0.16 -1.91
N LEU A 52 -10.53 -0.34 -2.74
CA LEU A 52 -10.74 -1.78 -2.93
C LEU A 52 -9.50 -2.49 -3.46
N GLY A 53 -8.77 -1.85 -4.37
CA GLY A 53 -7.52 -2.37 -4.92
C GLY A 53 -6.44 -2.54 -3.86
N ILE A 54 -6.21 -1.52 -3.04
CA ILE A 54 -5.26 -1.57 -1.91
C ILE A 54 -5.66 -2.68 -0.94
N TRP A 55 -6.93 -2.73 -0.55
CA TRP A 55 -7.42 -3.72 0.39
C TRP A 55 -7.25 -5.16 -0.11
N THR A 56 -7.68 -5.42 -1.36
CA THR A 56 -7.60 -6.74 -1.97
C THR A 56 -6.16 -7.20 -2.12
N MET A 57 -5.28 -6.30 -2.58
CA MET A 57 -3.85 -6.58 -2.72
C MET A 57 -3.19 -6.91 -1.38
N GLN A 58 -3.51 -6.15 -0.32
CA GLN A 58 -3.03 -6.40 1.03
C GLN A 58 -3.49 -7.77 1.55
N PHE A 59 -4.78 -8.06 1.40
CA PHE A 59 -5.37 -9.30 1.88
C PHE A 59 -4.78 -10.54 1.15
N ILE A 60 -4.73 -10.51 -0.18
CA ILE A 60 -4.16 -11.62 -0.96
C ILE A 60 -2.67 -11.80 -0.68
N GLY A 61 -1.91 -10.70 -0.58
CA GLY A 61 -0.49 -10.78 -0.27
C GLY A 61 -0.24 -11.44 1.08
N MET A 62 -1.01 -11.05 2.10
CA MET A 62 -0.97 -11.65 3.43
C MET A 62 -1.25 -13.16 3.43
N LEU A 63 -2.21 -13.61 2.64
CA LEU A 63 -2.51 -15.04 2.48
C LEU A 63 -1.34 -15.81 1.83
N GLY A 64 -0.57 -15.18 0.94
CA GLY A 64 0.55 -15.81 0.26
C GLY A 64 1.79 -16.06 1.12
N ASP A 65 1.90 -15.38 2.26
CA ASP A 65 3.12 -15.35 3.10
C ASP A 65 2.94 -16.11 4.44
N ASP A 66 1.84 -16.86 4.57
CA ASP A 66 1.45 -17.66 5.75
C ASP A 66 1.44 -16.86 7.07
N LEU A 67 1.19 -15.55 7.01
CA LEU A 67 1.04 -14.68 8.19
C LEU A 67 -0.31 -14.87 8.91
N TYR A 68 -0.88 -16.06 8.82
CA TYR A 68 -2.20 -16.43 9.36
C TYR A 68 -2.24 -16.43 10.89
N LEU A 69 -1.09 -16.62 11.55
CA LEU A 69 -0.97 -16.75 13.01
C LEU A 69 -1.34 -15.48 13.81
N ILE A 70 -1.67 -14.36 13.15
CA ILE A 70 -2.04 -13.08 13.79
C ILE A 70 -3.44 -12.59 13.29
N ALA A 71 -4.25 -13.49 12.71
CA ALA A 71 -5.46 -13.19 11.93
C ALA A 71 -6.49 -12.19 12.53
N THR A 72 -6.65 -12.13 13.85
CA THR A 72 -7.64 -11.25 14.50
C THR A 72 -7.24 -9.77 14.50
N TYR A 73 -5.95 -9.44 14.61
CA TYR A 73 -5.47 -8.05 14.56
C TYR A 73 -5.43 -7.49 13.14
N TYR A 74 -5.25 -8.36 12.14
CA TYR A 74 -5.09 -7.94 10.75
C TYR A 74 -6.38 -7.57 10.04
N THR A 75 -7.53 -8.06 10.50
CA THR A 75 -8.82 -7.68 9.89
C THR A 75 -9.12 -6.19 10.11
N VAL A 76 -8.89 -5.68 11.33
CA VAL A 76 -9.05 -4.25 11.65
C VAL A 76 -8.03 -3.41 10.86
N TYR A 77 -6.81 -3.93 10.72
CA TYR A 77 -5.73 -3.26 9.98
C TYR A 77 -6.03 -3.12 8.48
N THR A 78 -6.51 -4.18 7.83
CA THR A 78 -6.84 -4.16 6.41
C THR A 78 -8.02 -3.21 6.13
N LEU A 79 -9.01 -3.15 7.03
CA LEU A 79 -10.11 -2.18 6.97
C LEU A 79 -9.65 -0.73 7.18
N LEU A 80 -8.72 -0.48 8.11
CA LEU A 80 -8.12 0.84 8.29
C LEU A 80 -7.34 1.29 7.05
N SER A 81 -6.59 0.37 6.44
CA SER A 81 -5.84 0.62 5.21
C SER A 81 -6.76 0.93 4.03
N PHE A 82 -7.91 0.25 3.95
CA PHE A 82 -8.97 0.56 2.98
C PHE A 82 -9.50 1.99 3.16
N LEU A 83 -9.87 2.38 4.38
CA LEU A 83 -10.36 3.71 4.71
C LEU A 83 -9.33 4.81 4.43
N LEU A 84 -8.08 4.60 4.84
CA LEU A 84 -7.00 5.55 4.58
C LEU A 84 -6.67 5.64 3.09
N GLY A 85 -6.74 4.53 2.35
CA GLY A 85 -6.62 4.50 0.90
C GLY A 85 -7.70 5.32 0.19
N ILE A 86 -8.96 5.24 0.66
CA ILE A 86 -10.07 6.08 0.21
C ILE A 86 -9.77 7.55 0.48
N ILE A 87 -9.41 7.91 1.72
CA ILE A 87 -9.15 9.32 2.08
C ILE A 87 -7.99 9.90 1.25
N ALA A 88 -6.90 9.14 1.11
CA ALA A 88 -5.73 9.52 0.36
C ALA A 88 -6.02 9.73 -1.13
N SER A 89 -6.73 8.79 -1.75
CA SER A 89 -7.08 8.85 -3.17
C SER A 89 -8.11 9.94 -3.45
N PHE A 90 -9.08 10.15 -2.55
CA PHE A 90 -10.03 11.25 -2.66
C PHE A 90 -9.33 12.60 -2.62
N ALA A 91 -8.43 12.80 -1.66
CA ALA A 91 -7.63 14.03 -1.57
C ALA A 91 -6.77 14.22 -2.82
N ALA A 92 -6.07 13.17 -3.27
CA ALA A 92 -5.24 13.20 -4.47
C ALA A 92 -6.02 13.56 -5.74
N PHE A 93 -7.20 12.99 -5.93
CA PHE A 93 -8.06 13.25 -7.09
C PHE A 93 -8.74 14.60 -7.02
N SER A 94 -9.14 15.06 -5.83
CA SER A 94 -9.74 16.39 -5.63
C SER A 94 -8.73 17.52 -5.89
N MET A 95 -7.44 17.28 -5.63
CA MET A 95 -6.36 18.24 -5.92
C MET A 95 -5.98 18.32 -7.41
N LYS A 96 -6.50 17.41 -8.26
CA LYS A 96 -6.31 17.49 -9.71
C LYS A 96 -7.31 18.47 -10.31
N ASP A 97 -6.81 19.67 -10.58
CA ASP A 97 -7.56 20.71 -11.26
C ASP A 97 -6.85 21.22 -12.53
N LYS A 98 -7.64 21.68 -13.50
CA LYS A 98 -7.21 21.96 -14.88
C LYS A 98 -6.13 23.04 -15.01
N GLN A 99 -5.85 23.83 -13.97
CA GLN A 99 -5.15 25.11 -14.08
C GLN A 99 -3.80 25.22 -13.37
N LYS A 100 -3.30 24.22 -12.62
CA LYS A 100 -2.06 24.41 -11.80
C LYS A 100 -0.90 23.47 -12.11
N LYS A 101 0.28 24.10 -12.09
CA LYS A 101 1.65 23.61 -12.33
C LYS A 101 2.05 22.42 -11.45
N VAL A 102 3.22 21.86 -11.75
CA VAL A 102 4.02 20.84 -11.03
C VAL A 102 3.90 20.87 -9.49
N SER A 103 3.59 22.01 -8.87
CA SER A 103 3.28 22.13 -7.42
C SER A 103 2.15 21.21 -6.94
N ASN A 104 1.12 20.97 -7.76
CA ASN A 104 0.04 20.04 -7.39
C ASN A 104 0.50 18.58 -7.44
N ALA A 105 1.44 18.22 -8.33
CA ALA A 105 2.00 16.88 -8.37
C ALA A 105 2.83 16.58 -7.12
N ALA A 106 3.63 17.54 -6.65
CA ALA A 106 4.37 17.42 -5.40
C ALA A 106 3.41 17.29 -4.20
N ALA A 107 2.37 18.12 -4.11
CA ALA A 107 1.39 18.05 -3.03
C ALA A 107 0.61 16.72 -3.02
N ILE A 108 0.19 16.22 -4.19
CA ILE A 108 -0.47 14.91 -4.30
C ILE A 108 0.47 13.79 -3.86
N SER A 109 1.75 13.85 -4.28
CA SER A 109 2.74 12.87 -3.86
C SER A 109 2.87 12.88 -2.34
N ILE A 110 3.05 14.06 -1.74
CA ILE A 110 3.07 14.33 -0.28
C ILE A 110 1.92 13.65 0.44
N VAL A 111 0.68 13.92 0.00
CA VAL A 111 -0.51 13.34 0.61
C VAL A 111 -0.49 11.81 0.53
N VAL A 112 -0.23 11.25 -0.66
CA VAL A 112 -0.23 9.79 -0.87
C VAL A 112 0.88 9.10 -0.05
N GLY A 113 2.09 9.66 0.01
CA GLY A 113 3.17 9.10 0.82
C GLY A 113 2.93 9.18 2.30
N LEU A 114 2.38 10.29 2.79
CA LEU A 114 2.00 10.40 4.19
C LEU A 114 0.94 9.37 4.55
N SER A 115 -0.06 9.15 3.69
CA SER A 115 -1.06 8.11 3.92
C SER A 115 -0.44 6.71 3.96
N ILE A 116 0.45 6.39 3.02
CA ILE A 116 1.20 5.13 3.00
C ILE A 116 2.03 4.97 4.29
N PHE A 117 2.76 6.01 4.70
CA PHE A 117 3.56 6.02 5.92
C PHE A 117 2.69 5.79 7.17
N VAL A 118 1.56 6.48 7.29
CA VAL A 118 0.65 6.34 8.44
C VAL A 118 0.07 4.94 8.51
N ILE A 119 -0.40 4.40 7.38
CA ILE A 119 -0.90 3.02 7.28
C ILE A 119 0.15 2.06 7.82
N TYR A 120 1.39 2.17 7.33
CA TYR A 120 2.43 1.22 7.69
C TYR A 120 2.97 1.39 9.11
N TYR A 121 3.07 2.63 9.58
CA TYR A 121 3.45 2.94 10.96
C TYR A 121 2.46 2.35 11.97
N ILE A 122 1.15 2.49 11.70
CA ILE A 122 0.09 1.92 12.56
C ILE A 122 0.19 0.39 12.60
N SER A 123 0.43 -0.30 11.47
CA SER A 123 0.61 -1.77 11.47
C SER A 123 1.76 -2.23 12.34
N ILE A 124 2.92 -1.57 12.24
CA ILE A 124 4.11 -1.99 12.98
C ILE A 124 3.90 -1.74 14.47
N LYS A 125 3.35 -0.57 14.84
CA LYS A 125 2.99 -0.28 16.24
C LYS A 125 1.92 -1.20 16.78
N SER A 126 1.01 -1.70 15.94
CA SER A 126 -0.01 -2.66 16.36
C SER A 126 0.57 -3.99 16.82
N LEU A 127 1.82 -4.32 16.44
CA LEU A 127 2.42 -5.61 16.76
C LEU A 127 3.28 -5.61 18.03
N LYS A 128 3.72 -4.45 18.56
CA LYS A 128 4.52 -4.43 19.79
C LYS A 128 4.59 -3.08 20.50
N GLY A 129 4.57 -3.14 21.83
CA GLY A 129 4.96 -2.04 22.70
C GLY A 129 6.42 -1.63 22.48
N ASN A 130 6.62 -0.35 22.19
CA ASN A 130 7.79 0.50 22.38
C ASN A 130 9.23 0.10 21.94
N GLU A 131 9.55 -1.13 21.56
CA GLU A 131 10.97 -1.55 21.35
C GLU A 131 11.39 -1.96 19.92
N TYR A 132 10.56 -1.73 18.89
CA TYR A 132 10.94 -2.03 17.49
C TYR A 132 11.31 -0.77 16.70
N ASP A 133 12.58 -0.64 16.32
CA ASP A 133 13.07 0.42 15.43
C ASP A 133 12.69 0.12 13.97
N GLY A 134 11.48 0.54 13.58
CA GLY A 134 10.91 0.37 12.23
C GLY A 134 11.60 1.18 11.11
N PHE A 135 12.88 1.52 11.24
CA PHE A 135 13.64 2.40 10.35
C PHE A 135 13.61 1.95 8.87
N TYR A 136 13.79 0.66 8.61
CA TYR A 136 13.78 0.10 7.25
C TYR A 136 12.39 0.15 6.60
N SER A 137 11.32 0.02 7.39
CA SER A 137 9.95 0.20 6.90
C SER A 137 9.69 1.65 6.50
N VAL A 138 10.13 2.61 7.32
CA VAL A 138 10.04 4.04 7.02
C VAL A 138 10.81 4.40 5.74
N LEU A 139 12.00 3.84 5.55
CA LEU A 139 12.82 4.10 4.37
C LEU A 139 12.18 3.57 3.08
N SER A 140 11.58 2.37 3.11
CA SER A 140 10.87 1.80 1.96
C SER A 140 9.67 2.64 1.51
N ASN A 141 8.92 3.20 2.49
CA ASN A 141 7.80 4.11 2.23
C ASN A 141 8.25 5.41 1.58
N LEU A 142 9.40 5.92 1.98
CA LEU A 142 10.02 7.12 1.42
C LEU A 142 10.46 6.89 -0.04
N ILE A 143 10.94 5.70 -0.37
CA ILE A 143 11.29 5.33 -1.75
C ILE A 143 10.03 5.25 -2.63
N ALA A 144 8.97 4.61 -2.13
CA ALA A 144 7.69 4.49 -2.83
C ALA A 144 7.07 5.86 -3.13
N PHE A 145 7.19 6.77 -2.18
CA PHE A 145 6.76 8.15 -2.32
C PHE A 145 7.48 8.90 -3.44
N VAL A 146 8.81 8.82 -3.47
CA VAL A 146 9.64 9.48 -4.49
C VAL A 146 9.33 8.91 -5.86
N LEU A 147 9.16 7.59 -5.97
CA LEU A 147 8.81 6.93 -7.23
C LEU A 147 7.41 7.29 -7.70
N ALA A 148 6.41 7.32 -6.81
CA ALA A 148 5.07 7.76 -7.17
C ALA A 148 5.06 9.20 -7.71
N GLY A 149 5.80 10.10 -7.06
CA GLY A 149 5.96 11.47 -7.54
C GLY A 149 6.70 11.58 -8.88
N ALA A 150 7.75 10.79 -9.08
CA ALA A 150 8.51 10.75 -10.33
C ALA A 150 7.63 10.28 -11.50
N VAL A 151 6.82 9.24 -11.27
CA VAL A 151 5.87 8.72 -12.26
C VAL A 151 4.84 9.81 -12.61
N ILE A 152 4.20 10.43 -11.61
CA ILE A 152 3.20 11.49 -11.84
C ILE A 152 3.81 12.69 -12.59
N ALA A 153 5.04 13.09 -12.24
CA ALA A 153 5.75 14.20 -12.88
C ALA A 153 6.10 13.90 -14.35
N PHE A 154 6.56 12.68 -14.65
CA PHE A 154 6.83 12.23 -16.00
C PHE A 154 5.57 12.29 -16.88
N PHE A 155 4.40 11.93 -16.34
CA PHE A 155 3.13 11.98 -17.06
C PHE A 155 2.57 13.39 -17.24
N HIS A 156 2.88 14.31 -16.34
CA HIS A 156 2.46 15.70 -16.48
C HIS A 156 3.21 16.42 -17.63
N HIS A 157 4.44 16.01 -17.93
CA HIS A 157 5.28 16.69 -18.92
C HIS A 157 4.97 16.29 -20.37
N ASN A 158 4.40 15.10 -20.61
CA ASN A 158 4.18 14.56 -21.96
C ASN A 158 2.73 14.76 -22.46
N LYS A 159 2.41 15.98 -22.93
CA LYS A 159 1.19 16.21 -23.74
C LYS A 159 1.44 15.83 -25.20
N ARG A 160 1.23 14.57 -25.63
CA ARG A 160 1.19 14.26 -27.09
C ARG A 160 0.61 12.87 -27.46
N SER A 161 -0.23 12.88 -28.50
CA SER A 161 -0.77 11.78 -29.34
C SER A 161 -1.47 10.58 -28.65
N GLN A 162 -2.66 10.22 -29.16
CA GLN A 162 -3.55 9.15 -28.66
C GLN A 162 -2.90 7.75 -28.55
N LYS A 163 -1.95 7.41 -29.44
CA LYS A 163 -1.15 6.15 -29.32
C LYS A 163 -0.11 6.21 -28.20
N LEU A 164 0.40 7.40 -27.86
CA LEU A 164 1.27 7.60 -26.70
C LEU A 164 0.46 7.65 -25.40
N GLN A 165 -0.83 7.99 -25.44
CA GLN A 165 -1.72 8.02 -24.26
C GLN A 165 -1.91 6.64 -23.62
N MET A 166 -2.07 5.55 -24.39
CA MET A 166 -2.16 4.21 -23.78
C MET A 166 -0.85 3.77 -23.13
N LYS A 167 0.29 4.01 -23.80
CA LYS A 167 1.62 3.77 -23.19
C LYS A 167 1.82 4.60 -21.92
N ALA A 168 1.21 5.79 -21.91
CA ALA A 168 1.21 6.70 -20.78
C ALA A 168 0.26 6.32 -19.62
N ILE A 169 -0.49 5.23 -19.76
CA ILE A 169 -1.24 4.60 -18.65
C ILE A 169 -0.56 3.30 -18.25
N ILE A 170 -0.16 2.46 -19.21
CA ILE A 170 0.34 1.11 -18.90
C ILE A 170 1.67 1.14 -18.15
N ILE A 171 2.67 1.87 -18.65
CA ILE A 171 4.00 1.96 -18.03
C ILE A 171 3.92 2.48 -16.58
N PRO A 172 3.28 3.64 -16.29
CA PRO A 172 3.19 4.14 -14.92
C PRO A 172 2.50 3.16 -13.99
N SER A 173 1.45 2.49 -14.47
CA SER A 173 0.67 1.59 -13.65
C SER A 173 1.42 0.30 -13.30
N ILE A 174 2.26 -0.22 -14.20
CA ILE A 174 3.17 -1.31 -13.88
C ILE A 174 4.20 -0.86 -12.86
N VAL A 175 4.85 0.30 -13.07
CA VAL A 175 5.87 0.81 -12.14
C VAL A 175 5.29 1.07 -10.76
N LEU A 176 4.13 1.74 -10.67
CA LEU A 176 3.42 2.00 -9.41
C LEU A 176 2.99 0.69 -8.74
N GLY A 177 2.40 -0.24 -9.49
CA GLY A 177 1.98 -1.54 -8.96
C GLY A 177 3.13 -2.33 -8.35
N LEU A 178 4.27 -2.40 -9.05
CA LEU A 178 5.49 -3.03 -8.54
C LEU A 178 6.05 -2.32 -7.30
N CYS A 179 6.04 -0.99 -7.28
CA CYS A 179 6.48 -0.23 -6.10
C CYS A 179 5.61 -0.53 -4.88
N ILE A 180 4.29 -0.50 -5.04
CA ILE A 180 3.34 -0.79 -3.96
C ILE A 180 3.55 -2.22 -3.45
N PHE A 181 3.76 -3.19 -4.35
CA PHE A 181 4.11 -4.56 -3.99
C PHE A 181 5.40 -4.67 -3.18
N ILE A 182 6.49 -4.02 -3.62
CA ILE A 182 7.78 -4.05 -2.92
C ILE A 182 7.64 -3.51 -1.50
N VAL A 183 6.89 -2.41 -1.33
CA VAL A 183 6.65 -1.81 -0.02
C VAL A 183 5.88 -2.77 0.88
N GLN A 184 4.77 -3.32 0.38
CA GLN A 184 3.95 -4.26 1.15
C GLN A 184 4.79 -5.47 1.58
N TYR A 185 5.55 -6.06 0.65
CA TYR A 185 6.39 -7.22 0.95
C TYR A 185 7.47 -6.91 1.98
N THR A 186 8.12 -5.73 1.86
CA THR A 186 9.11 -5.27 2.84
C THR A 186 8.48 -5.15 4.22
N VAL A 187 7.30 -4.52 4.30
CA VAL A 187 6.57 -4.37 5.56
C VAL A 187 6.15 -5.73 6.14
N MET A 188 5.65 -6.64 5.31
CA MET A 188 5.25 -7.99 5.75
C MET A 188 6.44 -8.78 6.31
N ASN A 189 7.62 -8.65 5.71
CA ASN A 189 8.82 -9.28 6.23
C ASN A 189 9.21 -8.73 7.61
N GLU A 190 9.09 -7.41 7.81
CA GLU A 190 9.33 -6.77 9.12
C GLU A 190 8.30 -7.20 10.17
N ILE A 191 7.04 -7.27 9.78
CA ILE A 191 5.94 -7.81 10.58
C ILE A 191 6.22 -9.26 11.02
N LYS A 192 6.71 -10.10 10.09
CA LYS A 192 7.01 -11.52 10.35
C LYS A 192 8.13 -11.66 11.37
N LYS A 193 9.21 -10.86 11.23
CA LYS A 193 10.29 -10.78 12.23
C LYS A 193 9.76 -10.35 13.61
N ALA A 194 8.90 -9.33 13.64
CA ALA A 194 8.32 -8.84 14.90
C ALA A 194 7.43 -9.89 15.59
N GLY A 195 6.60 -10.61 14.81
CA GLY A 195 5.73 -11.69 15.27
C GLY A 195 6.50 -12.90 15.79
N LEU A 196 7.55 -13.33 15.09
CA LEU A 196 8.42 -14.43 15.55
C LEU A 196 9.06 -14.13 16.91
N PHE A 197 9.49 -12.89 17.15
CA PHE A 197 10.04 -12.50 18.45
C PHE A 197 8.98 -12.55 19.57
N ILE A 198 7.72 -12.18 19.30
CA ILE A 198 6.64 -12.32 20.30
C ILE A 198 6.44 -13.79 20.65
N TYR A 199 6.42 -14.65 19.62
CA TYR A 199 6.25 -16.08 19.81
C TYR A 199 7.39 -16.68 20.64
N GLU A 200 8.66 -16.33 20.36
CA GLU A 200 9.81 -16.75 21.17
C GLU A 200 9.75 -16.24 22.61
N GLN A 201 9.28 -15.02 22.82
CA GLN A 201 9.14 -14.44 24.16
C GLN A 201 8.02 -15.12 24.97
N ILE A 202 6.87 -15.39 24.35
CA ILE A 202 5.77 -16.13 24.99
C ILE A 202 6.19 -17.58 25.27
N TYR A 203 6.85 -18.22 24.31
CA TYR A 203 7.31 -19.60 24.45
C TYR A 203 8.38 -19.73 25.55
N SER A 204 9.33 -18.80 25.61
CA SER A 204 10.33 -18.77 26.70
C SER A 204 9.69 -18.52 28.07
N ILE A 205 8.73 -17.60 28.19
CA ILE A 205 8.00 -17.39 29.45
C ILE A 205 7.19 -18.65 29.84
N SER A 206 6.52 -19.29 28.88
CA SER A 206 5.73 -20.50 29.15
C SER A 206 6.58 -21.69 29.57
N THR A 207 7.76 -21.87 28.97
CA THR A 207 8.71 -22.94 29.33
C THR A 207 9.41 -22.64 30.66
N LEU A 208 9.70 -21.37 30.96
CA LEU A 208 10.24 -20.95 32.26
C LEU A 208 9.23 -21.22 33.40
N LEU A 209 7.96 -20.89 33.18
CA LEU A 209 6.87 -21.17 34.11
C LEU A 209 6.62 -22.68 34.26
N ALA A 210 6.66 -23.44 33.18
CA ALA A 210 6.51 -24.91 33.22
C ALA A 210 7.64 -25.57 34.03
N ASN A 211 8.88 -25.11 33.87
CA ASN A 211 10.03 -25.62 34.63
C ASN A 211 10.03 -25.20 36.11
N GLN A 212 9.39 -24.08 36.46
CA GLN A 212 9.23 -23.67 37.87
C GLN A 212 8.08 -24.42 38.58
N LEU A 213 7.06 -24.87 37.85
CA LEU A 213 5.88 -25.54 38.40
C LEU A 213 6.03 -27.07 38.51
N LEU A 214 6.97 -27.67 37.78
CA LEU A 214 7.34 -29.09 37.89
C LEU A 214 8.80 -29.23 38.36
N PRO A 215 9.10 -28.99 39.65
CA PRO A 215 10.38 -29.43 40.19
C PRO A 215 10.35 -30.96 40.24
N LEU A 216 11.24 -31.60 39.48
CA LEU A 216 11.59 -33.01 39.65
C LEU A 216 12.10 -33.27 41.08
#